data_AF-A0A3L7U6A9-F1
#
_entry.id   AF-A0A3L7U6A9-F1
#
_cell.length_a   1.000
_cell.length_b   1.000
_cell.length_c   1.000
_cell.angle_alpha   90.00
_cell.angle_beta   90.00
_cell.angle_gamma   90.00
#
_symmetry.space_group_name_H-M   'P 1'
#
loop_
_entity.id
_entity.type
_entity.pdbx_description
1 polymer ?
#
loop_
_entity_poly.entity_id
_entity_poly.type
_entity_poly.pdbx_seq_one_letter_code
_entity_poly.pdbx_strand_id
1 'polypeptide(L)'
;MSDHNFQPAVTDYWSDARTPLSSLLFLIPWIVVYEFGVRVMGQDQPDIVRNGADFWMRSVLSQLGFGEGLLLPGIVVTMLLIWHILRKNPWHVRFETQFGMLAESLLLAICLVAVGQCHDLLFQLLTKSDVAAAGPPALLNSVGPMTRAVSFIGAGVYEEVMFRLLLVPAAFILFRMFEFPAKWAAIMAAICTSFLFALAHHVGPSAEALNLFAFSFRAAAGLFFASIFLLRGFGITVGCHAAYDLLVGVVLTAPLE
;
A
#
# COMPACT_ATOMS: atom_id res chain seq x y z
N MET A 1 -18.13 -40.85 29.01
CA MET A 1 -17.57 -40.40 27.72
C MET A 1 -18.38 -39.20 27.28
N SER A 2 -17.92 -38.00 27.64
CA SER A 2 -18.51 -36.75 27.18
C SER A 2 -17.76 -36.33 25.93
N ASP A 3 -18.39 -36.51 24.77
CA ASP A 3 -17.89 -36.01 23.50
C ASP A 3 -17.81 -34.48 23.57
N HIS A 4 -16.59 -33.96 23.74
CA HIS A 4 -16.31 -32.56 23.53
C HIS A 4 -16.48 -32.28 22.04
N ASN A 5 -17.69 -31.84 21.69
CA ASN A 5 -18.05 -31.37 20.38
C ASN A 5 -17.15 -30.16 20.04
N PHE A 6 -16.05 -30.41 19.32
CA PHE A 6 -15.15 -29.38 18.86
C PHE A 6 -15.84 -28.64 17.71
N GLN A 7 -16.70 -27.69 18.06
CA GLN A 7 -17.21 -26.73 17.09
C GLN A 7 -16.01 -25.86 16.67
N PRO A 8 -15.52 -25.95 15.42
CA PRO A 8 -14.50 -25.02 14.97
C PRO A 8 -15.06 -23.61 15.17
N ALA A 9 -14.36 -22.76 15.91
CA ALA A 9 -14.77 -21.38 16.10
C ALA A 9 -14.96 -20.76 14.71
N VAL A 10 -16.19 -20.36 14.39
CA VAL A 10 -16.48 -19.65 13.14
C VAL A 10 -15.68 -18.36 13.22
N THR A 11 -14.62 -18.26 12.42
CA THR A 11 -13.81 -17.07 12.36
C THR A 11 -14.62 -15.97 11.68
N ASP A 12 -14.74 -14.85 12.39
CA ASP A 12 -15.44 -13.67 11.89
C ASP A 12 -14.58 -12.96 10.84
N TYR A 13 -15.22 -12.34 9.85
CA TYR A 13 -14.60 -11.62 8.73
C TYR A 13 -13.45 -10.72 9.19
N TRP A 14 -13.66 -9.97 10.28
CA TRP A 14 -12.71 -9.02 10.83
C TRP A 14 -11.39 -9.66 11.25
N SER A 15 -11.42 -10.91 11.72
CA SER A 15 -10.25 -11.68 12.11
C SER A 15 -9.58 -12.35 10.91
N ASP A 16 -10.36 -12.91 9.99
CA ASP A 16 -9.85 -13.62 8.81
C ASP A 16 -9.13 -12.66 7.84
N ALA A 17 -9.67 -11.46 7.63
CA ALA A 17 -9.08 -10.45 6.76
C ALA A 17 -7.67 -9.99 7.23
N ARG A 18 -7.39 -10.10 8.54
CA ARG A 18 -6.11 -9.74 9.14
C ARG A 18 -5.05 -10.83 9.04
N THR A 19 -5.41 -12.03 8.58
CA THR A 19 -4.45 -13.13 8.50
C THR A 19 -3.47 -12.95 7.33
N PRO A 20 -2.22 -13.44 7.45
CA PRO A 20 -1.24 -13.30 6.38
C PRO A 20 -1.63 -14.08 5.12
N LEU A 21 -2.31 -15.22 5.27
CA LEU A 21 -2.76 -16.03 4.14
C LEU A 21 -3.91 -15.35 3.38
N SER A 22 -4.90 -14.77 4.08
CA SER A 22 -5.94 -13.96 3.42
C SER A 22 -5.34 -12.76 2.71
N SER A 23 -4.36 -12.08 3.32
CA SER A 23 -3.63 -10.97 2.69
C SER A 23 -2.86 -11.43 1.45
N LEU A 24 -2.17 -12.57 1.52
CA LEU A 24 -1.41 -13.13 0.40
C LEU A 24 -2.33 -13.47 -0.78
N LEU A 25 -3.41 -14.21 -0.54
CA LEU A 25 -4.34 -14.56 -1.63
C LEU A 25 -5.02 -13.34 -2.23
N PHE A 26 -5.31 -12.33 -1.41
CA PHE A 26 -5.83 -11.05 -1.88
C PHE A 26 -4.81 -10.28 -2.74
N LEU A 27 -3.51 -10.38 -2.41
CA LEU A 27 -2.42 -9.71 -3.13
C LEU A 27 -2.04 -10.34 -4.46
N ILE A 28 -2.15 -11.66 -4.60
CA ILE A 28 -1.69 -12.39 -5.79
C ILE A 28 -2.23 -11.78 -7.09
N PRO A 29 -3.55 -11.49 -7.23
CA PRO A 29 -4.07 -10.84 -8.43
C PRO A 29 -3.39 -9.50 -8.74
N TRP A 30 -3.16 -8.66 -7.73
CA TRP A 30 -2.50 -7.36 -7.90
C TRP A 30 -1.04 -7.51 -8.34
N ILE A 31 -0.30 -8.43 -7.71
CA ILE A 31 1.09 -8.74 -8.09
C ILE A 31 1.15 -9.23 -9.53
N VAL A 32 0.27 -10.16 -9.92
CA VAL A 32 0.25 -10.72 -11.28
C VAL A 32 -0.04 -9.64 -12.30
N VAL A 33 -1.07 -8.81 -12.08
CA VAL A 33 -1.42 -7.70 -12.99
C VAL A 33 -0.27 -6.71 -13.12
N TYR A 34 0.38 -6.36 -12.01
CA TYR A 34 1.52 -5.44 -12.04
C TYR A 34 2.73 -6.02 -12.78
N GLU A 35 3.23 -7.19 -12.38
CA GLU A 35 4.44 -7.78 -12.96
C GLU A 35 4.25 -8.10 -14.45
N PHE A 36 3.05 -8.58 -14.83
CA PHE A 36 2.70 -8.77 -16.23
C PHE A 36 2.63 -7.43 -16.97
N GLY A 37 1.97 -6.43 -16.39
CA GLY A 37 1.85 -5.09 -16.97
C GLY A 37 3.21 -4.44 -17.22
N VAL A 38 4.11 -4.45 -16.23
CA VAL A 38 5.48 -3.96 -16.37
C VAL A 38 6.23 -4.70 -17.48
N ARG A 39 6.07 -6.02 -17.59
CA ARG A 39 6.78 -6.80 -18.61
C ARG A 39 6.28 -6.53 -20.03
N VAL A 40 4.97 -6.34 -20.21
CA VAL A 40 4.38 -6.09 -21.53
C VAL A 40 4.55 -4.64 -21.97
N MET A 41 4.35 -3.69 -21.05
CA MET A 41 4.35 -2.25 -21.36
C MET A 41 5.72 -1.60 -21.22
N GLY A 42 6.55 -2.11 -20.30
CA GLY A 42 7.89 -1.58 -20.05
C GLY A 42 8.89 -1.93 -21.14
N GLN A 43 8.74 -3.08 -21.81
CA GLN A 43 9.65 -3.58 -22.85
C GLN A 43 11.13 -3.36 -22.47
N ASP A 44 11.84 -2.47 -23.19
CA ASP A 44 13.25 -2.15 -22.97
C ASP A 44 13.51 -1.13 -21.84
N GLN A 45 12.46 -0.47 -21.32
CA GLN A 45 12.52 0.55 -20.27
C GLN A 45 11.49 0.27 -19.16
N PRO A 46 11.61 -0.86 -18.42
CA PRO A 46 10.66 -1.24 -17.39
C PRO A 46 10.54 -0.21 -16.27
N ASP A 47 11.59 0.55 -15.98
CA ASP A 47 11.64 1.53 -14.89
C ASP A 47 10.66 2.71 -15.07
N ILE A 48 10.18 2.97 -16.29
CA ILE A 48 9.15 3.99 -16.52
C ILE A 48 7.79 3.56 -15.95
N VAL A 49 7.52 2.26 -15.95
CA VAL A 49 6.26 1.68 -15.46
C VAL A 49 6.35 1.32 -13.97
N ARG A 50 7.57 1.13 -13.45
CA ARG A 50 7.77 0.75 -12.07
C ARG A 50 7.45 1.91 -11.13
N ASN A 51 6.75 1.59 -10.04
CA ASN A 51 6.61 2.56 -8.95
C ASN A 51 7.94 2.76 -8.21
N GLY A 52 8.06 3.86 -7.46
CA GLY A 52 9.31 4.23 -6.79
C GLY A 52 9.80 3.20 -5.77
N ALA A 53 8.91 2.60 -4.98
CA ALA A 53 9.29 1.59 -3.99
C ALA A 53 9.76 0.28 -4.66
N ASP A 54 9.12 -0.14 -5.74
CA ASP A 54 9.60 -1.28 -6.55
C ASP A 54 11.00 -1.01 -7.11
N PHE A 55 11.20 0.17 -7.72
CA PHE A 55 12.50 0.58 -8.22
C PHE A 55 13.58 0.53 -7.14
N TRP A 56 13.33 1.06 -5.94
CA TRP A 56 14.31 1.03 -4.85
C TRP A 56 14.60 -0.38 -4.36
N MET A 57 13.57 -1.20 -4.13
CA MET A 57 13.77 -2.57 -3.65
C MET A 57 14.54 -3.40 -4.67
N ARG A 58 14.24 -3.28 -5.95
CA ARG A 58 15.00 -3.95 -7.03
C ARG A 58 16.41 -3.40 -7.16
N SER A 59 16.62 -2.10 -6.96
CA SER A 59 17.95 -1.49 -6.96
C SER A 59 18.85 -2.04 -5.83
N VAL A 60 18.28 -2.31 -4.66
CA VAL A 60 19.03 -2.95 -3.57
C VAL A 60 19.35 -4.40 -3.93
N LEU A 61 18.41 -5.14 -4.50
CA LEU A 61 18.64 -6.52 -4.95
C LEU A 61 19.71 -6.60 -6.05
N SER A 62 19.71 -5.67 -7.00
CA SER A 62 20.70 -5.63 -8.07
C SER A 62 22.10 -5.30 -7.57
N GLN A 63 22.23 -4.41 -6.58
CA GLN A 63 23.50 -4.15 -5.90
C GLN A 63 24.06 -5.38 -5.17
N LEU A 64 23.19 -6.29 -4.71
CA LEU A 64 23.58 -7.57 -4.12
C LEU A 64 23.88 -8.66 -5.16
N GLY A 65 23.80 -8.35 -6.46
CA GLY A 65 24.08 -9.27 -7.56
C GLY A 65 22.87 -10.08 -8.04
N PHE A 66 21.65 -9.74 -7.60
CA PHE A 66 20.44 -10.41 -8.06
C PHE A 66 19.83 -9.71 -9.29
N GLY A 67 19.32 -10.49 -10.24
CA GLY A 67 18.66 -9.94 -11.43
C GLY A 67 17.27 -9.36 -11.16
N GLU A 68 16.76 -8.57 -12.09
CA GLU A 68 15.46 -7.87 -12.02
C GLU A 68 14.22 -8.76 -12.28
N GLY A 69 14.34 -10.07 -12.08
CA GLY A 69 13.28 -11.03 -12.37
C GLY A 69 12.17 -11.07 -11.31
N LEU A 70 11.51 -12.23 -11.18
CA LEU A 70 10.43 -12.45 -10.21
C LEU A 70 10.92 -12.62 -8.75
N LEU A 71 12.15 -12.19 -8.44
CA LEU A 71 12.72 -12.35 -7.11
C LEU A 71 11.99 -11.50 -6.08
N LEU A 72 11.72 -10.23 -6.37
CA LEU A 72 11.02 -9.34 -5.45
C LEU A 72 9.58 -9.83 -5.12
N PRO A 73 8.71 -10.15 -6.11
CA PRO A 73 7.40 -10.71 -5.78
C PRO A 73 7.53 -12.06 -5.06
N GLY A 74 8.54 -12.87 -5.39
CA GLY A 74 8.87 -14.09 -4.66
C GLY A 74 9.17 -13.83 -3.17
N ILE A 75 9.99 -12.80 -2.86
CA ILE A 75 10.29 -12.39 -1.48
C ILE A 75 9.03 -11.98 -0.73
N VAL A 76 8.14 -11.20 -1.36
CA VAL A 76 6.86 -10.78 -0.73
C VAL A 76 6.00 -11.99 -0.38
N VAL A 77 5.83 -12.92 -1.33
CA VAL A 77 5.07 -14.17 -1.12
C VAL A 77 5.69 -14.99 -0.01
N THR A 78 7.00 -15.22 -0.05
CA THR A 78 7.73 -16.00 0.96
C THR A 78 7.63 -15.35 2.33
N MET A 79 7.76 -14.03 2.45
CA MET A 79 7.63 -13.31 3.71
C MET A 79 6.23 -13.49 4.33
N LEU A 80 5.16 -13.35 3.54
CA LEU A 80 3.79 -13.56 4.02
C LEU A 80 3.53 -15.03 4.40
N LEU A 81 4.08 -15.99 3.67
CA LEU A 81 4.00 -17.42 4.01
C LEU A 81 4.75 -17.75 5.30
N ILE A 82 5.98 -17.25 5.47
CA ILE A 82 6.74 -17.40 6.72
C ILE A 82 5.95 -16.79 7.87
N TRP A 83 5.41 -15.58 7.70
CA TRP A 83 4.58 -14.95 8.71
C TRP A 83 3.35 -15.78 9.06
N HIS A 84 2.66 -16.36 8.05
CA HIS A 84 1.53 -17.27 8.25
C HIS A 84 1.92 -18.50 9.10
N ILE A 85 3.02 -19.15 8.75
CA ILE A 85 3.53 -20.35 9.43
C ILE A 85 3.91 -20.02 10.88
N LEU A 86 4.64 -18.92 11.11
CA LEU A 86 5.04 -18.49 12.46
C LEU A 86 3.83 -18.17 13.35
N ARG A 87 2.74 -17.66 12.78
CA ARG A 87 1.50 -17.38 13.51
C ARG A 87 0.63 -18.62 13.74
N LYS A 88 0.95 -19.76 13.12
CA LYS A 88 0.18 -21.02 13.21
C LYS A 88 -1.31 -20.83 12.89
N ASN A 89 -1.60 -19.92 11.97
CA ASN A 89 -2.97 -19.69 11.51
C ASN A 89 -3.46 -20.91 10.70
N PRO A 90 -4.77 -21.16 10.65
CA PRO A 90 -5.32 -22.24 9.82
C PRO A 90 -5.08 -21.97 8.33
N TRP A 91 -4.78 -23.02 7.58
CA TRP A 91 -4.67 -23.00 6.11
C TRP A 91 -6.05 -23.01 5.46
N HIS A 92 -6.88 -22.06 5.83
CA HIS A 92 -8.24 -21.92 5.35
C HIS A 92 -8.50 -20.47 4.98
N VAL A 93 -9.00 -20.24 3.77
CA VAL A 93 -9.42 -18.91 3.30
C VAL A 93 -10.81 -19.02 2.72
N ARG A 94 -11.65 -18.08 3.12
CA ARG A 94 -13.03 -17.95 2.69
C ARG A 94 -13.11 -16.96 1.53
N PHE A 95 -13.81 -17.34 0.46
CA PHE A 95 -14.01 -16.45 -0.69
C PHE A 95 -14.80 -15.20 -0.30
N GLU A 96 -15.75 -15.32 0.63
CA GLU A 96 -16.52 -14.20 1.16
C GLU A 96 -15.60 -13.16 1.82
N THR A 97 -14.54 -13.60 2.51
CA THR A 97 -13.54 -12.70 3.09
C THR A 97 -12.79 -11.93 2.01
N GLN A 98 -12.46 -12.57 0.88
CA GLN A 98 -11.77 -11.89 -0.22
C GLN A 98 -12.64 -10.80 -0.87
N PHE A 99 -13.92 -11.09 -1.10
CA PHE A 99 -14.88 -10.09 -1.59
C PHE A 99 -15.12 -8.98 -0.56
N GLY A 100 -15.22 -9.34 0.72
CA GLY A 100 -15.32 -8.36 1.81
C GLY A 100 -14.11 -7.43 1.84
N MET A 101 -12.90 -7.97 1.71
CA MET A 101 -11.65 -7.20 1.64
C MET A 101 -11.65 -6.25 0.44
N LEU A 102 -12.14 -6.69 -0.73
CA LEU A 102 -12.27 -5.83 -1.91
C LEU A 102 -13.26 -4.69 -1.66
N ALA A 103 -14.44 -4.99 -1.13
CA ALA A 103 -15.47 -3.99 -0.84
C ALA A 103 -15.00 -2.99 0.22
N GLU A 104 -14.34 -3.47 1.28
CA GLU A 104 -13.77 -2.62 2.33
C GLU A 104 -12.66 -1.73 1.78
N SER A 105 -11.78 -2.27 0.93
CA SER A 105 -10.73 -1.51 0.25
C SER A 105 -11.30 -0.38 -0.61
N LEU A 106 -12.35 -0.66 -1.40
CA LEU A 106 -13.02 0.34 -2.23
C LEU A 106 -13.70 1.42 -1.37
N LEU A 107 -14.39 1.02 -0.30
CA LEU A 107 -15.02 1.96 0.62
C LEU A 107 -13.98 2.88 1.29
N LEU A 108 -12.88 2.32 1.78
CA LEU A 108 -11.80 3.08 2.40
C LEU A 108 -11.09 4.00 1.40
N ALA A 109 -10.95 3.57 0.14
CA ALA A 109 -10.44 4.43 -0.93
C ALA A 109 -11.35 5.63 -1.19
N ILE A 110 -12.67 5.43 -1.25
CA ILE A 110 -13.65 6.52 -1.37
C ILE A 110 -13.57 7.46 -0.15
N CYS A 111 -13.43 6.91 1.06
CA CYS A 111 -13.20 7.71 2.26
C CYS A 111 -11.92 8.56 2.14
N LEU A 112 -10.84 8.00 1.59
CA LEU A 112 -9.60 8.74 1.39
C LEU A 112 -9.73 9.85 0.33
N VAL A 113 -10.53 9.65 -0.72
CA VAL A 113 -10.90 10.72 -1.67
C VAL A 113 -11.61 11.87 -0.95
N ALA A 114 -12.60 11.56 -0.09
CA ALA A 114 -13.28 12.58 0.70
C ALA A 114 -12.33 13.31 1.66
N VAL A 115 -11.41 12.59 2.31
CA VAL A 115 -10.34 13.19 3.14
C VAL A 115 -9.46 14.13 2.31
N GLY A 116 -9.12 13.75 1.07
CA GLY A 116 -8.38 14.60 0.14
C GLY A 116 -9.12 15.89 -0.22
N GLN A 117 -10.42 15.82 -0.48
CA GLN A 117 -11.25 17.00 -0.73
C GLN A 117 -11.35 17.91 0.50
N CYS A 118 -11.52 17.35 1.69
CA CYS A 118 -11.51 18.12 2.93
C CYS A 118 -10.14 18.77 3.20
N HIS A 119 -9.05 18.05 2.92
CA HIS A 119 -7.68 18.56 3.04
C HIS A 119 -7.42 19.72 2.08
N ASP A 120 -7.85 19.61 0.82
CA ASP A 120 -7.78 20.67 -0.19
C ASP A 120 -8.53 21.93 0.24
N LEU A 121 -9.79 21.79 0.65
CA LEU A 121 -10.57 22.91 1.18
C LEU A 121 -9.87 23.58 2.39
N LEU A 122 -9.41 22.78 3.35
CA LEU A 122 -8.73 23.31 4.53
C LEU A 122 -7.42 24.01 4.16
N PHE A 123 -6.65 23.46 3.23
CA PHE A 123 -5.39 24.03 2.80
C PHE A 123 -5.60 25.38 2.11
N GLN A 124 -6.59 25.49 1.22
CA GLN A 124 -6.95 26.75 0.56
C GLN A 124 -7.38 27.82 1.58
N LEU A 125 -8.20 27.44 2.57
CA LEU A 125 -8.64 28.35 3.63
C LEU A 125 -7.48 28.86 4.50
N LEU A 126 -6.52 28.00 4.83
CA LEU A 126 -5.38 28.36 5.68
C LEU A 126 -4.30 29.15 4.94
N THR A 127 -4.04 28.82 3.67
CA THR A 127 -2.95 29.40 2.89
C THR A 127 -3.37 30.56 2.00
N LYS A 128 -4.68 30.82 1.85
CA LYS A 128 -5.26 31.81 0.91
C LYS A 128 -4.70 31.67 -0.50
N SER A 129 -4.35 30.44 -0.89
CA SER A 129 -3.71 30.13 -2.16
C SER A 129 -4.63 29.20 -2.94
N ASP A 130 -4.91 29.55 -4.19
CA ASP A 130 -5.61 28.67 -5.15
C ASP A 130 -4.61 27.63 -5.67
N VAL A 131 -4.17 26.72 -4.80
CA VAL A 131 -3.34 25.58 -5.21
C VAL A 131 -4.30 24.45 -5.57
N ALA A 132 -4.39 24.12 -6.86
CA ALA A 132 -5.13 22.95 -7.30
C ALA A 132 -4.49 21.67 -6.73
N ALA A 133 -5.33 20.68 -6.40
CA ALA A 133 -4.90 19.38 -5.92
C ALA A 133 -3.76 18.81 -6.78
N ALA A 134 -2.67 18.37 -6.13
CA ALA A 134 -1.55 17.72 -6.80
C ALA A 134 -2.05 16.47 -7.55
N GLY A 135 -2.14 16.58 -8.88
CA GLY A 135 -2.44 15.44 -9.75
C GLY A 135 -1.27 14.45 -9.81
N PRO A 136 -1.40 13.37 -10.61
CA PRO A 136 -0.32 12.41 -10.81
C PRO A 136 0.97 13.11 -11.25
N PRO A 137 2.17 12.56 -10.92
CA PRO A 137 3.44 13.11 -11.36
C PRO A 137 3.44 13.43 -12.86
N ALA A 138 4.06 14.54 -13.27
CA ALA A 138 4.05 14.98 -14.67
C ALA A 138 4.55 13.89 -15.65
N LEU A 139 5.49 13.05 -15.23
CA LEU A 139 5.98 11.91 -16.00
C LEU A 139 4.87 10.86 -16.23
N LEU A 140 4.05 10.56 -15.22
CA LEU A 140 2.91 9.64 -15.33
C LEU A 140 1.75 10.22 -16.15
N ASN A 141 1.67 11.54 -16.28
CA ASN A 141 0.73 12.18 -17.21
C ASN A 141 1.15 12.02 -18.68
N SER A 142 2.44 11.75 -18.95
CA SER A 142 2.96 11.54 -20.30
C SER A 142 2.73 10.12 -20.84
N VAL A 143 2.38 9.15 -19.97
CA VAL A 143 2.06 7.77 -20.36
C VAL A 143 0.55 7.55 -20.46
N GLY A 144 0.16 6.56 -21.27
CA GLY A 144 -1.24 6.21 -21.46
C GLY A 144 -1.93 5.73 -20.17
N PRO A 145 -3.27 5.83 -20.08
CA PRO A 145 -4.04 5.53 -18.87
C PRO A 145 -3.82 4.09 -18.36
N MET A 146 -3.58 3.14 -19.27
CA MET A 146 -3.30 1.75 -18.91
C MET A 146 -1.94 1.58 -18.20
N THR A 147 -0.88 2.21 -18.71
CA THR A 147 0.45 2.19 -18.07
C THR A 147 0.42 2.86 -16.71
N ARG A 148 -0.34 3.96 -16.60
CA ARG A 148 -0.57 4.65 -15.33
C ARG A 148 -1.31 3.75 -14.33
N ALA A 149 -2.35 3.04 -14.77
CA ALA A 149 -3.08 2.08 -13.94
C ALA A 149 -2.18 0.96 -13.40
N VAL A 150 -1.30 0.40 -14.26
CA VAL A 150 -0.30 -0.58 -13.81
C VAL A 150 0.62 0.02 -12.76
N SER A 151 1.14 1.24 -12.99
CA SER A 151 2.04 1.91 -12.03
C SER A 151 1.38 2.10 -10.66
N PHE A 152 0.10 2.49 -10.63
CA PHE A 152 -0.70 2.64 -9.41
C PHE A 152 -0.97 1.33 -8.67
N ILE A 153 -1.23 0.23 -9.40
CA ILE A 153 -1.32 -1.09 -8.78
C ILE A 153 0.02 -1.45 -8.13
N GLY A 154 1.13 -1.13 -8.81
CA GLY A 154 2.49 -1.28 -8.27
C GLY A 154 2.71 -0.49 -6.99
N ALA A 155 2.31 0.78 -6.97
CA ALA A 155 2.40 1.64 -5.79
C ALA A 155 1.65 1.02 -4.61
N GLY A 156 0.39 0.64 -4.82
CA GLY A 156 -0.43 -0.01 -3.80
C GLY A 156 0.18 -1.30 -3.24
N VAL A 157 0.88 -2.10 -4.05
CA VAL A 157 1.57 -3.31 -3.57
C VAL A 157 2.89 -2.96 -2.88
N TYR A 158 3.82 -2.36 -3.60
CA TYR A 158 5.23 -2.28 -3.19
C TYR A 158 5.51 -1.15 -2.23
N GLU A 159 4.77 -0.03 -2.28
CA GLU A 159 4.89 0.99 -1.25
C GLU A 159 4.34 0.46 0.08
N GLU A 160 3.24 -0.29 0.07
CA GLU A 160 2.72 -0.89 1.29
C GLU A 160 3.63 -1.98 1.85
N VAL A 161 4.27 -2.80 1.00
CA VAL A 161 5.34 -3.72 1.45
C VAL A 161 6.42 -2.94 2.19
N MET A 162 6.97 -1.90 1.56
CA MET A 162 8.11 -1.17 2.13
C MET A 162 7.73 -0.38 3.38
N PHE A 163 6.68 0.44 3.31
CA PHE A 163 6.34 1.35 4.41
C PHE A 163 5.58 0.67 5.53
N ARG A 164 4.68 -0.27 5.22
CA ARG A 164 3.79 -0.85 6.23
C ARG A 164 4.28 -2.21 6.68
N LEU A 165 4.63 -3.09 5.75
CA LEU A 165 5.05 -4.45 6.13
C LEU A 165 6.49 -4.49 6.67
N LEU A 166 7.37 -3.59 6.24
CA LEU A 166 8.76 -3.51 6.74
C LEU A 166 8.97 -2.35 7.73
N LEU A 167 8.74 -1.10 7.32
CA LEU A 167 9.12 0.06 8.13
C LEU A 167 8.26 0.23 9.40
N VAL A 168 6.95 0.00 9.37
CA VAL A 168 6.11 0.11 10.60
C VAL A 168 6.56 -0.87 11.68
N PRO A 169 6.74 -2.19 11.43
CA PRO A 169 7.30 -3.12 12.40
C PRO A 169 8.70 -2.74 12.88
N ALA A 170 9.59 -2.29 11.98
CA ALA A 170 10.94 -1.87 12.34
C ALA A 170 10.92 -0.66 13.29
N ALA A 171 10.13 0.38 12.96
CA ALA A 171 9.94 1.56 13.81
C ALA A 171 9.27 1.19 15.15
N PHE A 172 8.29 0.28 15.13
CA PHE A 172 7.66 -0.22 16.35
C PHE A 172 8.70 -0.89 17.27
N ILE A 173 9.52 -1.79 16.75
CA ILE A 173 10.59 -2.46 17.52
C ILE A 173 11.56 -1.43 18.08
N LEU A 174 11.99 -0.45 17.27
CA LEU A 174 12.87 0.63 17.70
C LEU A 174 12.27 1.41 18.89
N PHE A 175 11.01 1.84 18.81
CA PHE A 175 10.37 2.54 19.93
C PHE A 175 10.18 1.63 21.16
N ARG A 176 9.95 0.33 20.96
CA ARG A 176 9.92 -0.64 22.06
C ARG A 176 11.28 -0.82 22.75
N MET A 177 12.40 -0.64 22.03
CA MET A 177 13.75 -0.65 22.62
C MET A 177 14.01 0.55 23.53
N PHE A 178 13.32 1.67 23.32
CA PHE A 178 13.30 2.83 24.22
C PHE A 178 12.21 2.74 25.30
N GLU A 179 11.70 1.53 25.56
CA GLU A 179 10.74 1.23 26.63
C GLU A 179 9.36 1.91 26.51
N PHE A 180 9.04 2.53 25.37
CA PHE A 180 7.70 3.10 25.15
C PHE A 180 6.62 2.01 25.23
N PRO A 181 5.47 2.24 25.91
CA PRO A 181 4.36 1.30 25.93
C PRO A 181 3.88 0.92 24.52
N ALA A 182 3.40 -0.31 24.31
CA ALA A 182 3.10 -0.84 22.99
C ALA A 182 2.14 0.05 22.17
N LYS A 183 1.12 0.61 22.83
CA LYS A 183 0.20 1.56 22.21
C LYS A 183 0.93 2.79 21.66
N TRP A 184 1.82 3.40 22.45
CA TRP A 184 2.58 4.57 22.04
C TRP A 184 3.61 4.25 20.98
N ALA A 185 4.32 3.12 21.09
CA ALA A 185 5.24 2.65 20.07
C ALA A 185 4.54 2.47 18.70
N ALA A 186 3.30 1.93 18.69
CA ALA A 186 2.51 1.79 17.47
C ALA A 186 2.09 3.13 16.87
N ILE A 187 1.63 4.08 17.71
CA ILE A 187 1.25 5.43 17.27
C ILE A 187 2.47 6.16 16.70
N MET A 188 3.60 6.13 17.40
CA MET A 188 4.84 6.77 16.97
C MET A 188 5.40 6.14 15.71
N ALA A 189 5.34 4.81 15.57
CA ALA A 189 5.71 4.10 14.35
C ALA A 189 4.86 4.58 13.17
N ALA A 190 3.53 4.58 13.33
CA ALA A 190 2.61 5.03 12.29
C ALA A 190 2.90 6.47 11.86
N ILE A 191 3.07 7.40 12.81
CA ILE A 191 3.37 8.81 12.51
C ILE A 191 4.72 8.92 11.79
N CYS A 192 5.78 8.32 12.33
CA CYS A 192 7.13 8.42 11.77
C CYS A 192 7.20 7.87 10.34
N THR A 193 6.65 6.68 10.10
CA THR A 193 6.66 6.07 8.76
C THR A 193 5.79 6.83 7.76
N SER A 194 4.76 7.53 8.23
CA SER A 194 3.92 8.39 7.38
C SER A 194 4.65 9.64 6.89
N PHE A 195 5.49 10.24 7.74
CA PHE A 195 6.38 11.32 7.31
C PHE A 195 7.48 10.82 6.38
N LEU A 196 8.05 9.65 6.65
CA LEU A 196 9.02 9.01 5.73
C LEU A 196 8.39 8.71 4.37
N PHE A 197 7.14 8.25 4.34
CA PHE A 197 6.36 8.04 3.11
C PHE A 197 6.18 9.34 2.30
N ALA A 198 5.84 10.44 2.98
CA ALA A 198 5.72 11.74 2.31
C ALA A 198 7.06 12.25 1.78
N LEU A 199 8.14 12.11 2.57
CA LEU A 199 9.51 12.49 2.17
C LEU A 199 10.01 11.67 0.98
N ALA A 200 9.69 10.38 0.94
CA ALA A 200 10.11 9.46 -0.11
C ALA A 200 9.68 9.92 -1.52
N HIS A 201 8.53 10.60 -1.63
CA HIS A 201 8.05 11.14 -2.91
C HIS A 201 8.89 12.31 -3.47
N HIS A 202 9.86 12.81 -2.69
CA HIS A 202 10.80 13.84 -3.11
C HIS A 202 12.21 13.27 -3.40
N VAL A 203 12.35 11.94 -3.45
CA VAL A 203 13.62 11.25 -3.70
C VAL A 203 13.45 10.24 -4.83
N GLY A 204 14.50 10.01 -5.61
CA GLY A 204 14.52 8.99 -6.68
C GLY A 204 14.14 9.50 -8.08
N PRO A 205 14.05 8.59 -9.07
CA PRO A 205 13.86 8.96 -10.48
C PRO A 205 12.55 9.71 -10.77
N SER A 206 11.51 9.42 -10.00
CA SER A 206 10.18 10.03 -10.10
C SER A 206 9.94 11.10 -9.03
N ALA A 207 11.01 11.66 -8.44
CA ALA A 207 10.91 12.67 -7.38
C ALA A 207 10.17 13.92 -7.85
N GLU A 208 9.21 14.36 -7.06
CA GLU A 208 8.52 15.63 -7.26
C GLU A 208 9.22 16.77 -6.51
N ALA A 209 9.10 17.98 -7.03
CA ALA A 209 9.47 19.18 -6.28
C ALA A 209 8.71 19.25 -4.95
N LEU A 210 9.38 19.74 -3.90
CA LEU A 210 8.75 19.89 -2.59
C LEU A 210 7.56 20.85 -2.70
N ASN A 211 6.37 20.31 -2.52
CA ASN A 211 5.11 21.04 -2.49
C ASN A 211 4.42 20.74 -1.16
N LEU A 212 4.15 21.78 -0.36
CA LEU A 212 3.62 21.62 0.99
C LEU A 212 2.21 21.00 1.01
N PHE A 213 1.39 21.29 0.01
CA PHE A 213 0.08 20.65 -0.16
C PHE A 213 0.26 19.14 -0.36
N ALA A 214 1.05 18.75 -1.36
CA ALA A 214 1.27 17.34 -1.68
C ALA A 214 1.96 16.58 -0.53
N PHE A 215 2.95 17.21 0.11
CA PHE A 215 3.66 16.63 1.27
C PHE A 215 2.72 16.40 2.45
N SER A 216 1.92 17.41 2.83
CA SER A 216 1.01 17.29 3.97
C SER A 216 -0.12 16.30 3.70
N PHE A 217 -0.65 16.26 2.47
CA PHE A 217 -1.62 15.25 2.07
C PHE A 217 -1.03 13.84 2.13
N ARG A 218 0.17 13.63 1.57
CA ARG A 218 0.85 12.33 1.61
C ARG A 218 1.19 11.89 3.03
N ALA A 219 1.51 12.81 3.93
CA ALA A 219 1.71 12.48 5.35
C ALA A 219 0.38 12.02 5.99
N ALA A 220 -0.74 12.69 5.68
CA ALA A 220 -2.06 12.31 6.16
C ALA A 220 -2.54 10.97 5.57
N ALA A 221 -2.42 10.77 4.26
CA ALA A 221 -2.69 9.49 3.59
C ALA A 221 -1.77 8.39 4.12
N GLY A 222 -0.50 8.73 4.37
CA GLY A 222 0.48 7.87 5.01
C GLY A 222 -0.05 7.28 6.32
N LEU A 223 -0.59 8.15 7.17
CA LEU A 223 -1.13 7.82 8.49
C LEU A 223 -2.45 7.05 8.39
N PHE A 224 -3.27 7.38 7.39
CA PHE A 224 -4.49 6.65 7.07
C PHE A 224 -4.17 5.18 6.72
N PHE A 225 -3.26 4.94 5.79
CA PHE A 225 -2.83 3.57 5.44
C PHE A 225 -2.15 2.85 6.61
N ALA A 226 -1.31 3.52 7.40
CA ALA A 226 -0.74 2.91 8.60
C ALA A 226 -1.81 2.50 9.62
N SER A 227 -2.90 3.28 9.74
CA SER A 227 -4.03 2.96 10.60
C SER A 227 -4.80 1.73 10.09
N ILE A 228 -5.07 1.65 8.79
CA ILE A 228 -5.69 0.47 8.16
C ILE A 228 -4.80 -0.76 8.37
N PHE A 229 -3.49 -0.64 8.17
CA PHE A 229 -2.56 -1.75 8.38
C PHE A 229 -2.62 -2.31 9.79
N LEU A 230 -2.57 -1.44 10.81
CA LEU A 230 -2.60 -1.85 12.22
C LEU A 230 -3.96 -2.44 12.65
N LEU A 231 -5.07 -1.88 12.14
CA LEU A 231 -6.43 -2.22 12.59
C LEU A 231 -7.09 -3.33 11.76
N ARG A 232 -6.86 -3.33 10.44
CA ARG A 232 -7.57 -4.15 9.44
C ARG A 232 -6.67 -5.11 8.67
N GLY A 233 -5.37 -4.85 8.62
CA GLY A 233 -4.38 -5.77 8.09
C GLY A 233 -3.85 -5.38 6.71
N PHE A 234 -2.85 -6.14 6.27
CA PHE A 234 -2.03 -5.79 5.12
C PHE A 234 -2.78 -5.82 3.79
N GLY A 235 -3.56 -6.88 3.52
CA GLY A 235 -4.27 -7.02 2.24
C GLY A 235 -5.24 -5.86 1.95
N ILE A 236 -6.04 -5.44 2.95
CA ILE A 236 -6.96 -4.30 2.81
C ILE A 236 -6.20 -2.99 2.60
N THR A 237 -5.02 -2.84 3.22
CA THR A 237 -4.20 -1.63 3.03
C THR A 237 -3.71 -1.51 1.59
N VAL A 238 -3.20 -2.61 1.03
CA VAL A 238 -2.78 -2.70 -0.39
C VAL A 238 -3.95 -2.41 -1.33
N GLY A 239 -5.09 -3.07 -1.09
CA GLY A 239 -6.29 -2.86 -1.90
C GLY A 239 -6.78 -1.42 -1.84
N CYS A 240 -6.82 -0.81 -0.66
CA CYS A 240 -7.25 0.57 -0.46
C CYS A 240 -6.33 1.54 -1.19
N HIS A 241 -5.02 1.36 -1.10
CA HIS A 241 -4.05 2.23 -1.77
C HIS A 241 -4.17 2.11 -3.29
N ALA A 242 -4.11 0.90 -3.84
CA ALA A 242 -4.27 0.67 -5.27
C ALA A 242 -5.61 1.22 -5.80
N ALA A 243 -6.71 0.99 -5.07
CA ALA A 243 -8.03 1.49 -5.44
C ALA A 243 -8.11 3.02 -5.41
N TYR A 244 -7.54 3.66 -4.39
CA TYR A 244 -7.50 5.12 -4.29
C TYR A 244 -6.78 5.74 -5.49
N ASP A 245 -5.60 5.22 -5.82
CA ASP A 245 -4.80 5.72 -6.93
C ASP A 245 -5.49 5.52 -8.29
N LEU A 246 -6.12 4.35 -8.50
CA LEU A 246 -6.89 4.08 -9.72
C LEU A 246 -8.11 5.02 -9.84
N LEU A 247 -8.82 5.26 -8.74
CA LEU A 247 -9.97 6.18 -8.74
C LEU A 247 -9.51 7.60 -9.09
N VAL A 248 -8.51 8.12 -8.40
CA VAL A 248 -8.08 9.52 -8.56
C VAL A 248 -7.33 9.73 -9.86
N GLY A 249 -6.38 8.86 -10.19
CA GLY A 249 -5.45 9.08 -11.30
C GLY A 249 -5.83 8.46 -12.63
N VAL A 250 -6.91 7.66 -12.69
CA VAL A 250 -7.44 7.09 -13.93
C VAL A 250 -8.90 7.47 -14.13
N VAL A 251 -9.78 7.07 -13.19
CA VAL A 251 -11.24 7.23 -13.36
C VAL A 251 -11.66 8.70 -13.34
N LEU A 252 -11.22 9.47 -12.34
CA LEU A 252 -11.60 10.89 -12.21
C LEU A 252 -10.87 11.81 -13.18
N THR A 253 -9.80 11.34 -13.83
CA THR A 253 -9.06 12.07 -14.86
C THR A 253 -9.49 11.71 -16.28
N ALA A 254 -10.37 10.72 -16.46
CA ALA A 254 -10.85 10.33 -17.78
C ALA A 254 -11.70 11.47 -18.38
N PRO A 255 -11.52 11.82 -19.67
CA PRO A 255 -12.42 12.74 -20.34
C PRO A 255 -13.86 12.19 -20.27
N LEU A 256 -14.83 13.05 -20.00
CA LEU A 256 -16.24 12.68 -20.19
C LEU A 256 -16.46 12.52 -21.70
N GLU A 257 -16.65 11.28 -22.16
CA GLU A 257 -17.10 10.98 -23.52
C GLU A 257 -18.55 11.42 -23.75
#